data_AF-A0A519QQQ7-F1
#
_entry.id   AF-A0A519QQQ7-F1
#
_cell.length_a   1.000
_cell.length_b   1.000
_cell.length_c   1.000
_cell.angle_alpha   90.00
_cell.angle_beta   90.00
_cell.angle_gamma   90.00
#
_symmetry.space_group_name_H-M   'P 1'
#
loop_
_entity.id
_entity.type
_entity.pdbx_description
1 polymer ?
#
loop_
_entity_poly.entity_id
_entity_poly.type
_entity_poly.pdbx_seq_one_letter_code
_entity_poly.pdbx_strand_id
1 'polypeptide(L)'
;MSTQFRDLAAQVATDGTIASDEILILRRACWADGKIDADEAEAILAVDGRVSVPNPEWTTFFVEAVHDFLLNGAEPFGEIDEAKADWLLARIDREALPASIAALELLAKLFERLTNVPSRLRSHGIATVERSVLADGIADPEARLLRRLLFAPASDRATGISRAEAELLFRLKQAGTAGGEWQRLFIQGVGNYLAPFTRYDPLSLDRAADLEDFMTRPDDGLGRFFGHLGQRGLLPGFSPAAAAGAVTGELDAFETALIDFLVEERR
;
A
#
# COMPACT_ATOMS: atom_id res chain seq x y z
N MET A 1 18.42 -28.68 -0.87
CA MET A 1 17.47 -28.75 0.28
C MET A 1 17.98 -29.67 1.40
N SER A 2 18.24 -29.12 2.59
CA SER A 2 18.71 -29.88 3.77
C SER A 2 17.61 -30.79 4.34
N THR A 3 18.00 -31.89 5.00
CA THR A 3 17.05 -32.85 5.59
C THR A 3 16.14 -32.20 6.65
N GLN A 4 16.66 -31.23 7.40
CA GLN A 4 15.95 -30.52 8.47
C GLN A 4 14.71 -29.77 7.97
N PHE A 5 14.80 -29.11 6.81
CA PHE A 5 13.67 -28.41 6.20
C PHE A 5 12.57 -29.35 5.72
N ARG A 6 12.95 -30.52 5.19
CA ARG A 6 11.99 -31.51 4.71
C ARG A 6 11.20 -32.13 5.88
N ASP A 7 11.90 -32.45 6.97
CA ASP A 7 11.28 -33.04 8.15
C ASP A 7 10.32 -32.05 8.81
N LEU A 8 10.71 -30.77 8.92
CA LEU A 8 9.84 -29.73 9.44
C LEU A 8 8.63 -29.46 8.54
N ALA A 9 8.80 -29.39 7.21
CA ALA A 9 7.67 -29.21 6.31
C ALA A 9 6.64 -30.35 6.41
N ALA A 10 7.09 -31.59 6.67
CA ALA A 10 6.20 -32.73 6.92
C ALA A 10 5.49 -32.63 8.28
N GLN A 11 6.18 -32.13 9.30
CA GLN A 11 5.61 -31.93 10.64
C GLN A 11 4.58 -30.79 10.66
N VAL A 12 4.91 -29.63 10.11
CA VAL A 12 3.99 -28.49 9.96
C VAL A 12 2.80 -28.86 9.07
N ALA A 13 2.97 -29.72 8.07
CA ALA A 13 1.85 -30.25 7.29
C ALA A 13 0.88 -31.11 8.14
N THR A 14 1.32 -31.63 9.28
CA THR A 14 0.55 -32.52 10.15
C THR A 14 -0.22 -31.76 11.22
N ASP A 15 0.41 -30.80 11.89
CA ASP A 15 -0.20 -30.06 13.01
C ASP A 15 -0.54 -28.58 12.69
N GLY A 16 -0.03 -28.05 11.58
CA GLY A 16 -0.28 -26.67 11.14
C GLY A 16 0.33 -25.59 12.02
N THR A 17 1.23 -25.96 12.95
CA THR A 17 1.84 -25.09 13.95
C THR A 17 3.36 -25.16 13.88
N ILE A 18 4.04 -24.16 14.42
CA ILE A 18 5.50 -24.16 14.53
C ILE A 18 5.92 -23.64 15.90
N ALA A 19 6.77 -24.39 16.59
CA ALA A 19 7.23 -24.08 17.93
C ALA A 19 8.54 -23.27 17.93
N SER A 20 8.79 -22.51 18.99
CA SER A 20 9.96 -21.63 19.10
C SER A 20 11.30 -22.39 19.02
N ASP A 21 11.37 -23.59 19.57
CA ASP A 21 12.55 -24.45 19.49
C ASP A 21 12.84 -24.91 18.05
N GLU A 22 11.80 -25.20 17.27
CA GLU A 22 11.90 -25.52 15.84
C GLU A 22 12.41 -24.32 15.04
N ILE A 23 11.91 -23.11 15.33
CA ILE A 23 12.40 -21.86 14.71
C ILE A 23 13.88 -21.66 15.03
N LEU A 24 14.31 -21.90 16.28
CA LEU A 24 15.72 -21.79 16.65
C LEU A 24 16.61 -22.80 15.92
N ILE A 25 16.12 -24.02 15.69
CA ILE A 25 16.84 -25.02 14.90
C ILE A 25 17.01 -24.54 13.46
N LEU A 26 15.92 -24.04 12.85
CA LEU A 26 15.97 -23.46 11.51
C LEU A 26 16.94 -22.29 11.42
N ARG A 27 16.88 -21.34 12.36
CA ARG A 27 17.81 -20.21 12.40
C ARG A 27 19.27 -20.65 12.43
N ARG A 28 19.60 -21.73 13.14
CA ARG A 28 20.98 -22.25 13.15
C ARG A 28 21.35 -22.91 11.84
N ALA A 29 20.39 -23.55 11.16
CA ALA A 29 20.59 -24.20 9.88
C ALA A 29 20.79 -23.18 8.74
N CYS A 30 19.88 -22.22 8.59
CA CYS A 30 19.84 -21.26 7.48
C CYS A 30 21.04 -20.32 7.41
N TRP A 31 21.70 -20.05 8.53
CA TRP A 31 22.85 -19.14 8.58
C TRP A 31 24.14 -19.88 8.99
N ALA A 32 24.17 -21.21 8.88
CA ALA A 32 25.36 -21.99 9.20
C ALA A 32 26.55 -21.67 8.27
N ASP A 33 26.28 -21.39 7.00
CA ASP A 33 27.27 -20.99 5.99
C ASP A 33 27.25 -19.46 5.72
N GLY A 34 26.45 -18.71 6.48
CA GLY A 34 26.37 -17.25 6.45
C GLY A 34 25.47 -16.66 5.36
N LYS A 35 24.77 -17.47 4.57
CA LYS A 35 23.85 -16.99 3.52
C LYS A 35 22.67 -17.94 3.36
N ILE A 36 21.59 -17.44 2.81
CA ILE A 36 20.43 -18.27 2.46
C ILE A 36 20.45 -18.48 0.94
N ASP A 37 20.34 -19.72 0.51
CA ASP A 37 20.25 -20.08 -0.89
C ASP A 37 18.79 -20.21 -1.40
N ALA A 38 18.63 -20.42 -2.71
CA ALA A 38 17.30 -20.50 -3.32
C ALA A 38 16.51 -21.74 -2.85
N ASP A 39 17.18 -22.87 -2.60
CA ASP A 39 16.53 -24.10 -2.11
C ASP A 39 16.00 -23.90 -0.69
N GLU A 40 16.74 -23.19 0.16
CA GLU A 40 16.35 -22.86 1.52
C GLU A 40 15.21 -21.85 1.56
N ALA A 41 15.28 -20.80 0.74
CA ALA A 41 14.20 -19.82 0.61
C ALA A 41 12.89 -20.49 0.13
N GLU A 42 12.98 -21.40 -0.85
CA GLU A 42 11.84 -22.21 -1.30
C GLU A 42 11.27 -23.10 -0.20
N ALA A 43 12.13 -23.71 0.61
CA ALA A 43 11.68 -24.53 1.73
C ALA A 43 10.94 -23.69 2.79
N ILE A 44 11.46 -22.50 3.12
CA ILE A 44 10.83 -21.56 4.06
C ILE A 44 9.44 -21.15 3.57
N LEU A 45 9.31 -20.80 2.28
CA LEU A 45 8.02 -20.49 1.66
C LEU A 45 7.05 -21.66 1.64
N ALA A 46 7.56 -22.88 1.42
CA ALA A 46 6.75 -24.08 1.45
C ALA A 46 6.23 -24.39 2.86
N VAL A 47 7.00 -24.07 3.91
CA VAL A 47 6.55 -24.15 5.30
C VAL A 47 5.51 -23.09 5.59
N ASP A 48 5.74 -21.82 5.21
CA ASP A 48 4.80 -20.72 5.47
C ASP A 48 3.39 -21.00 4.90
N GLY A 49 3.32 -21.54 3.67
CA GLY A 49 2.06 -21.93 3.05
C GLY A 49 1.32 -23.09 3.73
N ARG A 50 1.92 -23.74 4.74
CA ARG A 50 1.32 -24.81 5.56
C ARG A 50 1.04 -24.37 6.99
N VAL A 51 1.60 -23.25 7.43
CA VAL A 51 1.36 -22.71 8.78
C VAL A 51 -0.03 -22.09 8.81
N SER A 52 -0.92 -22.68 9.62
CA SER A 52 -2.29 -22.20 9.81
C SER A 52 -2.40 -21.08 10.85
N VAL A 53 -1.51 -21.08 11.85
CA VAL A 53 -1.45 -20.09 12.93
C VAL A 53 -0.02 -19.57 13.03
N PRO A 54 0.37 -18.58 12.20
CA PRO A 54 1.70 -18.00 12.28
C PRO A 54 1.83 -17.22 13.59
N ASN A 55 2.86 -17.57 14.37
CA ASN A 55 3.22 -16.80 15.55
C ASN A 55 4.20 -15.66 15.17
N PRO A 56 4.36 -14.62 16.01
CA PRO A 56 5.24 -13.49 15.68
C PRO A 56 6.70 -13.86 15.44
N GLU A 57 7.19 -14.92 16.10
CA GLU A 57 8.56 -15.40 15.95
C GLU A 57 8.79 -16.02 14.57
N TRP A 58 7.81 -16.81 14.09
CA TRP A 58 7.81 -17.35 12.73
C TRP A 58 7.79 -16.25 11.69
N THR A 59 6.88 -15.29 11.81
CA THR A 59 6.79 -14.15 10.89
C THR A 59 8.12 -13.39 10.84
N THR A 60 8.76 -13.16 11.99
CA THR A 60 10.05 -12.47 12.04
C THR A 60 11.15 -13.27 11.35
N PHE A 61 11.25 -14.57 11.64
CA PHE A 61 12.22 -15.45 10.99
C PHE A 61 12.00 -15.52 9.47
N PHE A 62 10.76 -15.73 9.03
CA PHE A 62 10.39 -15.81 7.62
C PHE A 62 10.80 -14.54 6.87
N VAL A 63 10.44 -13.37 7.41
CA VAL A 63 10.73 -12.08 6.78
C VAL A 63 12.24 -11.86 6.70
N GLU A 64 12.99 -12.12 7.77
CA GLU A 64 14.44 -11.98 7.78
C GLU A 64 15.11 -12.91 6.77
N ALA A 65 14.73 -14.19 6.78
CA ALA A 65 15.35 -15.21 5.96
C ALA A 65 15.15 -14.97 4.45
N VAL A 66 13.90 -14.69 4.04
CA VAL A 66 13.59 -14.43 2.63
C VAL A 66 14.15 -13.07 2.19
N HIS A 67 14.12 -12.05 3.05
CA HIS A 67 14.73 -10.75 2.75
C HIS A 67 16.25 -10.87 2.53
N ASP A 68 16.96 -11.60 3.39
CA ASP A 68 18.39 -11.83 3.24
C ASP A 68 18.70 -12.57 1.93
N PHE A 69 17.94 -13.62 1.59
CA PHE A 69 18.06 -14.29 0.29
C PHE A 69 17.88 -13.32 -0.89
N LEU A 70 16.84 -12.48 -0.85
CA LEU A 70 16.55 -11.54 -1.94
C LEU A 70 17.67 -10.51 -2.14
N LEU A 71 18.32 -10.06 -1.06
CA LEU A 71 19.43 -9.10 -1.13
C LEU A 71 20.80 -9.75 -1.37
N ASN A 72 20.96 -11.05 -1.12
CA ASN A 72 22.25 -11.73 -1.23
C ASN A 72 22.78 -11.70 -2.66
N GLY A 73 23.93 -11.05 -2.89
CA GLY A 73 24.57 -11.01 -4.20
C GLY A 73 23.97 -10.00 -5.18
N ALA A 74 23.12 -9.08 -4.73
CA ALA A 74 22.69 -7.93 -5.52
C ALA A 74 23.76 -6.83 -5.48
N GLU A 75 24.21 -6.39 -6.66
CA GLU A 75 25.00 -5.17 -6.84
C GLU A 75 24.22 -4.24 -7.78
N PRO A 76 23.95 -2.97 -7.41
CA PRO A 76 24.31 -2.27 -6.17
C PRO A 76 23.53 -2.73 -4.92
N PHE A 77 24.08 -2.43 -3.74
CA PHE A 77 23.43 -2.73 -2.46
C PHE A 77 22.08 -2.04 -2.34
N GLY A 78 21.04 -2.78 -1.92
CA GLY A 78 19.68 -2.25 -1.76
C GLY A 78 18.82 -2.30 -3.02
N GLU A 79 19.26 -3.04 -4.03
CA GLU A 79 18.45 -3.45 -5.18
C GLU A 79 18.18 -4.96 -5.13
N ILE A 80 17.13 -5.43 -5.82
CA ILE A 80 16.91 -6.86 -6.07
C ILE A 80 17.28 -7.12 -7.53
N ASP A 81 18.03 -8.19 -7.79
CA ASP A 81 18.28 -8.62 -9.16
C ASP A 81 17.00 -9.11 -9.88
N GLU A 82 16.97 -9.00 -11.22
CA GLU A 82 15.77 -9.35 -11.99
C GLU A 82 15.34 -10.81 -11.82
N ALA A 83 16.29 -11.74 -11.65
CA ALA A 83 15.98 -13.16 -11.52
C ALA A 83 15.27 -13.46 -10.19
N LYS A 84 15.68 -12.83 -9.09
CA LYS A 84 15.02 -12.93 -7.78
C LYS A 84 13.71 -12.17 -7.73
N ALA A 85 13.60 -11.05 -8.45
CA ALA A 85 12.32 -10.36 -8.61
C ALA A 85 11.31 -11.24 -9.37
N ASP A 86 11.72 -11.88 -10.47
CA ASP A 86 10.90 -12.83 -11.23
C ASP A 86 10.55 -14.06 -10.40
N TRP A 87 11.49 -14.57 -9.61
CA TRP A 87 11.25 -15.66 -8.66
C TRP A 87 10.17 -15.30 -7.64
N LEU A 88 10.26 -14.10 -7.03
CA LEU A 88 9.27 -13.63 -6.06
C LEU A 88 7.89 -13.42 -6.71
N LEU A 89 7.84 -12.82 -7.90
CA LEU A 89 6.61 -12.62 -8.68
C LEU A 89 5.93 -13.96 -9.01
N ALA A 90 6.69 -14.93 -9.51
CA ALA A 90 6.15 -16.25 -9.81
C ALA A 90 5.53 -16.92 -8.59
N ARG A 91 6.08 -16.66 -7.39
CA ARG A 91 5.55 -17.20 -6.14
C ARG A 91 4.32 -16.45 -5.62
N ILE A 92 4.26 -15.14 -5.82
CA ILE A 92 3.05 -14.33 -5.57
C ILE A 92 1.89 -14.82 -6.43
N ASP A 93 2.15 -15.18 -7.69
CA ASP A 93 1.12 -15.55 -8.66
C ASP A 93 0.68 -17.04 -8.59
N ARG A 94 1.56 -17.99 -8.21
CA ARG A 94 1.31 -19.45 -8.25
C ARG A 94 0.51 -20.07 -7.10
N GLU A 95 -0.11 -19.29 -6.22
CA GLU A 95 -0.72 -19.73 -4.95
C GLU A 95 0.31 -19.88 -3.79
N ALA A 96 0.33 -18.87 -2.90
CA ALA A 96 0.55 -18.95 -1.43
C ALA A 96 1.02 -17.63 -0.79
N LEU A 97 1.55 -16.66 -1.56
CA LEU A 97 2.08 -15.41 -0.96
C LEU A 97 1.02 -14.33 -0.64
N PRO A 98 -0.13 -14.20 -1.31
CA PRO A 98 -1.13 -13.23 -0.88
C PRO A 98 -1.91 -13.60 0.40
N ALA A 99 -1.68 -14.78 1.00
CA ALA A 99 -2.61 -15.34 2.00
C ALA A 99 -2.10 -15.28 3.45
N SER A 100 -0.81 -15.05 3.68
CA SER A 100 -0.25 -15.00 5.04
C SER A 100 0.18 -13.59 5.44
N ILE A 101 0.01 -13.27 6.73
CA ILE A 101 0.51 -12.02 7.31
C ILE A 101 2.02 -11.90 7.12
N ALA A 102 2.76 -13.01 7.17
CA ALA A 102 4.21 -13.04 6.99
C ALA A 102 4.65 -12.60 5.59
N ALA A 103 3.91 -13.01 4.57
CA ALA A 103 4.19 -12.60 3.19
C ALA A 103 3.87 -11.12 2.93
N LEU A 104 2.80 -10.58 3.52
CA LEU A 104 2.52 -9.13 3.46
C LEU A 104 3.57 -8.32 4.21
N GLU A 105 4.02 -8.80 5.36
CA GLU A 105 5.13 -8.21 6.13
C GLU A 105 6.45 -8.21 5.33
N LEU A 106 6.73 -9.29 4.60
CA LEU A 106 7.88 -9.36 3.70
C LEU A 106 7.79 -8.29 2.61
N LEU A 107 6.63 -8.15 1.94
CA LEU A 107 6.44 -7.12 0.91
C LEU A 107 6.64 -5.71 1.47
N ALA A 108 6.05 -5.42 2.64
CA ALA A 108 6.23 -4.14 3.31
C ALA A 108 7.71 -3.89 3.65
N LYS A 109 8.40 -4.91 4.19
CA LYS A 109 9.82 -4.83 4.52
C LYS A 109 10.70 -4.54 3.31
N LEU A 110 10.43 -5.19 2.18
CA LEU A 110 11.17 -4.99 0.93
C LEU A 110 11.00 -3.54 0.46
N PHE A 111 9.78 -3.03 0.43
CA PHE A 111 9.53 -1.65 0.00
C PHE A 111 10.20 -0.61 0.92
N GLU A 112 10.27 -0.88 2.22
CA GLU A 112 10.91 -0.01 3.21
C GLU A 112 12.43 0.03 3.11
N ARG A 113 13.06 -1.08 2.69
CA ARG A 113 14.52 -1.24 2.72
C ARG A 113 15.19 -1.08 1.37
N LEU A 114 14.46 -1.32 0.29
CA LEU A 114 15.01 -1.22 -1.06
C LEU A 114 15.01 0.22 -1.53
N THR A 115 16.10 0.61 -2.19
CA THR A 115 16.20 1.93 -2.83
C THR A 115 15.42 1.92 -4.15
N ASN A 116 15.43 0.79 -4.84
CA ASN A 116 14.70 0.59 -6.08
C ASN A 116 14.04 -0.80 -6.09
N VAL A 117 12.77 -0.84 -6.47
CA VAL A 117 12.01 -2.08 -6.68
C VAL A 117 11.57 -2.08 -8.14
N PRO A 118 11.80 -3.16 -8.91
CA PRO A 118 11.32 -3.26 -10.28
C PRO A 118 9.82 -2.93 -10.37
N SER A 119 9.43 -2.11 -11.34
CA SER A 119 8.05 -1.59 -11.45
C SER A 119 6.99 -2.70 -11.46
N ARG A 120 7.30 -3.85 -12.08
CA ARG A 120 6.44 -5.05 -12.07
C ARG A 120 6.20 -5.57 -10.66
N LEU A 121 7.26 -5.72 -9.86
CA LEU A 121 7.17 -6.16 -8.47
C LEU A 121 6.42 -5.14 -7.61
N ARG A 122 6.61 -3.84 -7.87
CA ARG A 122 5.84 -2.77 -7.20
C ARG A 122 4.34 -2.93 -7.47
N SER A 123 3.94 -2.95 -8.75
CA SER A 123 2.54 -3.07 -9.16
C SER A 123 1.89 -4.36 -8.67
N HIS A 124 2.59 -5.50 -8.76
CA HIS A 124 2.09 -6.78 -8.26
C HIS A 124 2.00 -6.81 -6.73
N GLY A 125 2.94 -6.23 -6.00
CA GLY A 125 2.90 -6.14 -4.53
C GLY A 125 1.68 -5.37 -4.05
N ILE A 126 1.41 -4.21 -4.65
CA ILE A 126 0.22 -3.40 -4.35
C ILE A 126 -1.08 -4.16 -4.69
N ALA A 127 -1.17 -4.75 -5.88
CA ALA A 127 -2.35 -5.52 -6.29
C ALA A 127 -2.58 -6.77 -5.42
N THR A 128 -1.51 -7.31 -4.83
CA THR A 128 -1.57 -8.45 -3.91
C THR A 128 -2.13 -8.04 -2.56
N VAL A 129 -1.61 -6.96 -1.98
CA VAL A 129 -2.13 -6.43 -0.71
C VAL A 129 -3.58 -5.99 -0.88
N GLU A 130 -3.90 -5.33 -2.01
CA GLU A 130 -5.28 -4.97 -2.33
C GLU A 130 -6.21 -6.20 -2.31
N ARG A 131 -5.86 -7.27 -3.03
CA ARG A 131 -6.69 -8.49 -3.06
C ARG A 131 -6.88 -9.12 -1.68
N SER A 132 -5.82 -9.17 -0.87
CA SER A 132 -5.89 -9.68 0.50
C SER A 132 -6.84 -8.83 1.36
N VAL A 133 -6.71 -7.50 1.29
CA VAL A 133 -7.54 -6.56 2.04
C VAL A 133 -9.00 -6.58 1.61
N LEU A 134 -9.27 -6.77 0.32
CA LEU A 134 -10.63 -6.88 -0.22
C LEU A 134 -11.35 -8.18 0.17
N ALA A 135 -10.62 -9.26 0.45
CA ALA A 135 -11.21 -10.55 0.80
C ALA A 135 -11.76 -10.56 2.24
N ASP A 136 -10.99 -10.04 3.20
CA ASP A 136 -11.28 -10.17 4.63
C ASP A 136 -11.78 -8.87 5.28
N GLY A 137 -11.79 -7.76 4.53
CA GLY A 137 -12.11 -6.42 5.02
C GLY A 137 -10.88 -5.70 5.60
N ILE A 138 -10.98 -4.38 5.76
CA ILE A 138 -9.85 -3.56 6.20
C ILE A 138 -9.77 -3.49 7.73
N ALA A 139 -9.10 -4.46 8.34
CA ALA A 139 -8.73 -4.38 9.75
C ALA A 139 -7.47 -3.51 9.96
N ASP A 140 -7.24 -3.11 11.22
CA ASP A 140 -6.16 -2.20 11.58
C ASP A 140 -4.74 -2.72 11.24
N PRO A 141 -4.42 -4.02 11.38
CA PRO A 141 -3.12 -4.56 10.94
C PRO A 141 -2.86 -4.36 9.45
N GLU A 142 -3.86 -4.61 8.62
CA GLU A 142 -3.82 -4.49 7.16
C GLU A 142 -3.69 -3.02 6.74
N ALA A 143 -4.40 -2.12 7.42
CA ALA A 143 -4.24 -0.69 7.23
C ALA A 143 -2.81 -0.22 7.58
N ARG A 144 -2.16 -0.80 8.60
CA ARG A 144 -0.75 -0.49 8.92
C ARG A 144 0.20 -1.00 7.84
N LEU A 145 -0.04 -2.18 7.28
CA LEU A 145 0.74 -2.72 6.16
C LEU A 145 0.62 -1.85 4.91
N LEU A 146 -0.60 -1.48 4.52
CA LEU A 146 -0.84 -0.55 3.41
C LEU A 146 -0.14 0.80 3.64
N ARG A 147 -0.21 1.35 4.85
CA ARG A 147 0.49 2.58 5.20
C ARG A 147 2.00 2.45 4.97
N ARG A 148 2.61 1.35 5.43
CA ARG A 148 4.04 1.11 5.27
C ARG A 148 4.44 1.01 3.79
N LEU A 149 3.63 0.35 2.97
CA LEU A 149 3.85 0.23 1.53
C LEU A 149 3.73 1.57 0.79
N LEU A 150 2.66 2.32 1.02
CA LEU A 150 2.35 3.57 0.31
C LEU A 150 3.35 4.68 0.62
N PHE A 151 3.88 4.71 1.85
CA PHE A 151 4.84 5.73 2.28
C PHE A 151 6.30 5.22 2.28
N ALA A 152 6.57 4.06 1.69
CA ALA A 152 7.92 3.52 1.60
C ALA A 152 8.77 4.26 0.56
N PRO A 153 10.12 4.24 0.68
CA PRO A 153 11.00 4.79 -0.35
C PRO A 153 10.78 4.17 -1.74
N ALA A 154 10.47 2.87 -1.80
CA ALA A 154 10.23 2.18 -3.05
C ALA A 154 8.77 2.29 -3.57
N SER A 155 7.92 3.09 -2.92
CA SER A 155 6.55 3.36 -3.37
C SER A 155 6.55 4.10 -4.71
N ASP A 156 5.36 4.28 -5.32
CA ASP A 156 5.31 4.92 -6.64
C ASP A 156 5.76 6.39 -6.60
N ARG A 157 5.53 7.05 -5.45
CA ARG A 157 6.09 8.36 -5.13
C ARG A 157 6.64 8.38 -3.71
N ALA A 158 7.94 8.12 -3.56
CA ALA A 158 8.65 8.07 -2.28
C ALA A 158 8.35 9.22 -1.28
N THR A 159 8.04 10.43 -1.76
CA THR A 159 7.74 11.61 -0.94
C THR A 159 6.28 12.06 -0.97
N GLY A 160 5.38 11.25 -1.50
CA GLY A 160 3.98 11.64 -1.70
C GLY A 160 3.07 10.45 -1.97
N ILE A 161 1.91 10.72 -2.53
CA ILE A 161 0.98 9.70 -3.00
C ILE A 161 0.76 9.94 -4.49
N SER A 162 0.94 8.90 -5.29
CA SER A 162 0.64 8.91 -6.72
C SER A 162 -0.87 8.88 -6.96
N ARG A 163 -1.27 9.17 -8.20
CA ARG A 163 -2.66 9.03 -8.63
C ARG A 163 -3.14 7.58 -8.48
N ALA A 164 -2.33 6.60 -8.87
CA ALA A 164 -2.69 5.19 -8.77
C ALA A 164 -2.88 4.74 -7.31
N GLU A 165 -2.03 5.23 -6.40
CA GLU A 165 -2.15 4.97 -4.96
C GLU A 165 -3.38 5.67 -4.34
N ALA A 166 -3.71 6.88 -4.79
CA ALA A 166 -4.95 7.55 -4.38
C ALA A 166 -6.19 6.78 -4.88
N GLU A 167 -6.21 6.37 -6.15
CA GLU A 167 -7.28 5.54 -6.73
C GLU A 167 -7.45 4.22 -5.98
N LEU A 168 -6.35 3.58 -5.56
CA LEU A 168 -6.38 2.42 -4.67
C LEU A 168 -7.08 2.73 -3.35
N LEU A 169 -6.73 3.83 -2.67
CA LEU A 169 -7.35 4.21 -1.39
C LEU A 169 -8.87 4.42 -1.53
N PHE A 170 -9.32 5.01 -2.64
CA PHE A 170 -10.75 5.17 -2.93
C PHE A 170 -11.43 3.82 -3.20
N ARG A 171 -10.84 2.94 -4.02
CA ARG A 171 -11.38 1.60 -4.27
C ARG A 171 -11.52 0.78 -2.97
N LEU A 172 -10.50 0.82 -2.12
CA LEU A 172 -10.53 0.17 -0.81
C LEU A 172 -11.59 0.77 0.12
N LYS A 173 -11.79 2.09 0.12
CA LYS A 173 -12.85 2.75 0.90
C LYS A 173 -14.25 2.30 0.45
N GLN A 174 -14.48 2.11 -0.84
CA GLN A 174 -15.76 1.61 -1.35
C GLN A 174 -16.01 0.15 -0.97
N ALA A 175 -14.96 -0.64 -0.77
CA ALA A 175 -15.07 -2.08 -0.56
C ALA A 175 -15.41 -2.52 0.87
N GLY A 176 -15.34 -1.65 1.90
CA GLY A 176 -15.74 -2.10 3.23
C GLY A 176 -15.47 -1.17 4.41
N THR A 177 -15.92 -1.63 5.58
CA THR A 177 -15.90 -0.89 6.85
C THR A 177 -14.51 -0.79 7.45
N ALA A 178 -14.19 0.42 7.89
CA ALA A 178 -12.88 0.83 8.32
C ALA A 178 -12.69 0.82 9.84
N GLY A 179 -11.58 0.25 10.30
CA GLY A 179 -11.03 0.53 11.63
C GLY A 179 -10.43 1.95 11.76
N GLY A 180 -9.99 2.31 12.97
CA GLY A 180 -9.46 3.64 13.25
C GLY A 180 -8.09 3.93 12.60
N GLU A 181 -7.29 2.90 12.29
CA GLU A 181 -6.05 3.06 11.53
C GLU A 181 -6.34 3.32 10.04
N TRP A 182 -7.35 2.67 9.47
CA TRP A 182 -7.75 2.90 8.08
C TRP A 182 -8.15 4.36 7.85
N GLN A 183 -8.98 4.93 8.73
CA GLN A 183 -9.42 6.31 8.57
C GLN A 183 -8.24 7.28 8.57
N ARG A 184 -7.26 7.07 9.45
CA ARG A 184 -6.02 7.88 9.51
C ARG A 184 -5.19 7.72 8.24
N LEU A 185 -5.03 6.50 7.75
CA LEU A 185 -4.35 6.23 6.48
C LEU A 185 -5.04 6.95 5.32
N PHE A 186 -6.36 6.80 5.18
CA PHE A 186 -7.13 7.39 4.10
C PHE A 186 -7.02 8.92 4.08
N ILE A 187 -7.23 9.58 5.23
CA ILE A 187 -7.13 11.04 5.35
C ILE A 187 -5.73 11.52 5.00
N GLN A 188 -4.69 10.89 5.55
CA GLN A 188 -3.32 11.30 5.28
C GLN A 188 -2.93 11.04 3.83
N GLY A 189 -3.31 9.89 3.27
CA GLY A 189 -2.97 9.52 1.90
C GLY A 189 -3.61 10.45 0.88
N VAL A 190 -4.93 10.65 0.98
CA VAL A 190 -5.66 11.59 0.12
C VAL A 190 -5.19 13.02 0.36
N GLY A 191 -4.93 13.42 1.61
CA GLY A 191 -4.37 14.73 1.92
C GLY A 191 -3.01 14.97 1.27
N ASN A 192 -2.11 13.99 1.31
CA ASN A 192 -0.80 14.07 0.66
C ASN A 192 -0.90 14.08 -0.88
N TYR A 193 -1.87 13.37 -1.45
CA TYR A 193 -2.18 13.44 -2.88
C TYR A 193 -2.70 14.81 -3.29
N LEU A 194 -3.58 15.42 -2.47
CA LEU A 194 -4.20 16.72 -2.73
C LEU A 194 -3.30 17.91 -2.39
N ALA A 195 -2.30 17.75 -1.51
CA ALA A 195 -1.44 18.82 -1.02
C ALA A 195 -0.77 19.69 -2.11
N PRO A 196 -0.31 19.13 -3.25
CA PRO A 196 0.21 19.94 -4.36
C PRO A 196 -0.87 20.83 -5.01
N PHE A 197 -2.13 20.41 -5.00
CA PHE A 197 -3.28 21.12 -5.59
C PHE A 197 -3.87 22.16 -4.63
N THR A 198 -3.61 22.04 -3.33
CA THR A 198 -4.05 23.00 -2.30
C THR A 198 -2.99 24.08 -2.02
N ARG A 199 -1.95 24.21 -2.86
CA ARG A 199 -1.02 25.34 -2.75
C ARG A 199 -1.78 26.64 -2.99
N TYR A 200 -2.08 27.31 -1.89
CA TYR A 200 -2.59 28.67 -1.85
C TYR A 200 -1.57 29.59 -2.54
N ASP A 201 -1.93 30.08 -3.72
CA ASP A 201 -1.28 31.27 -4.28
C ASP A 201 -1.84 32.47 -3.49
N PRO A 202 -1.01 33.28 -2.80
CA PRO A 202 -1.52 34.36 -1.98
C PRO A 202 -2.42 35.27 -2.81
N LEU A 203 -3.69 35.36 -2.40
CA LEU A 203 -4.66 36.24 -3.02
C LEU A 203 -4.11 37.66 -3.04
N SER A 204 -4.25 38.36 -4.17
CA SER A 204 -4.00 39.80 -4.21
C SER A 204 -4.90 40.51 -3.19
N LEU A 205 -4.47 41.67 -2.68
CA LEU A 205 -5.22 42.42 -1.67
C LEU A 205 -6.68 42.68 -2.09
N ASP A 206 -6.90 42.98 -3.37
CA ASP A 206 -8.25 43.15 -3.94
C ASP A 206 -9.09 41.87 -3.84
N ARG A 207 -8.47 40.69 -4.04
CA ARG A 207 -9.16 39.38 -3.94
C ARG A 207 -9.43 38.95 -2.51
N ALA A 208 -8.58 39.35 -1.56
CA ALA A 208 -8.79 39.09 -0.13
C ALA A 208 -9.96 39.93 0.40
N ALA A 209 -10.06 41.20 -0.02
CA ALA A 209 -11.17 42.09 0.33
C ALA A 209 -12.51 41.55 -0.22
N ASP A 210 -12.54 41.07 -1.47
CA ASP A 210 -13.73 40.47 -2.07
C ASP A 210 -14.21 39.20 -1.34
N LEU A 211 -13.29 38.42 -0.77
CA LEU A 211 -13.60 37.22 0.01
C LEU A 211 -14.14 37.56 1.40
N GLU A 212 -13.57 38.58 2.05
CA GLU A 212 -13.98 39.06 3.37
C GLU A 212 -15.38 39.69 3.33
N ASP A 213 -15.68 40.46 2.27
CA ASP A 213 -17.00 41.04 1.98
C ASP A 213 -18.06 39.98 1.63
N PHE A 214 -17.61 38.78 1.21
CA PHE A 214 -18.45 37.62 0.91
C PHE A 214 -18.72 36.76 2.15
N MET A 215 -17.72 36.50 2.99
CA MET A 215 -17.86 35.74 4.25
C MET A 215 -18.75 36.43 5.28
N THR A 216 -18.97 37.73 5.14
CA THR A 216 -19.84 38.54 5.99
C THR A 216 -21.32 38.57 5.55
N ARG A 217 -21.69 37.87 4.46
CA ARG A 217 -23.09 37.70 4.01
C ARG A 217 -23.63 36.34 4.47
N PRO A 218 -24.57 36.28 5.46
CA PRO A 218 -24.89 35.02 6.16
C PRO A 218 -25.74 33.99 5.40
N ASP A 219 -26.32 34.33 4.24
CA ASP A 219 -27.45 33.57 3.68
C ASP A 219 -27.14 32.70 2.45
N ASP A 220 -25.88 32.66 1.99
CA ASP A 220 -25.51 31.89 0.80
C ASP A 220 -24.66 30.66 1.17
N GLY A 221 -25.34 29.50 1.31
CA GLY A 221 -24.72 28.24 1.69
C GLY A 221 -23.58 27.74 0.78
N LEU A 222 -22.86 26.71 1.25
CA LEU A 222 -21.63 26.14 0.66
C LEU A 222 -21.70 25.84 -0.85
N GLY A 223 -22.87 25.46 -1.37
CA GLY A 223 -23.05 25.17 -2.80
C GLY A 223 -22.90 26.39 -3.71
N ARG A 224 -23.42 27.54 -3.29
CA ARG A 224 -23.33 28.78 -4.08
C ARG A 224 -21.92 29.39 -3.99
N PHE A 225 -21.23 29.14 -2.87
CA PHE A 225 -19.81 29.46 -2.64
C PHE A 225 -18.88 28.73 -3.61
N PHE A 226 -18.94 27.40 -3.71
CA PHE A 226 -18.09 26.65 -4.64
C PHE A 226 -18.43 26.92 -6.11
N GLY A 227 -19.70 27.16 -6.43
CA GLY A 227 -20.14 27.58 -7.77
C GLY A 227 -19.52 28.91 -8.23
N HIS A 228 -19.40 29.90 -7.33
CA HIS A 228 -18.80 31.20 -7.66
C HIS A 228 -17.26 31.17 -7.66
N LEU A 229 -16.62 30.35 -6.81
CA LEU A 229 -15.17 30.14 -6.82
C LEU A 229 -14.68 29.52 -8.13
N GLY A 230 -15.45 28.56 -8.68
CA GLY A 230 -15.21 28.00 -10.01
C GLY A 230 -15.38 29.03 -11.13
N GLN A 231 -16.48 29.83 -11.11
CA GLN A 231 -16.71 30.88 -12.12
C GLN A 231 -15.63 31.98 -12.14
N ARG A 232 -14.96 32.23 -11.01
CA ARG A 232 -13.92 33.28 -10.90
C ARG A 232 -12.48 32.74 -10.99
N GLY A 233 -12.30 31.47 -11.33
CA GLY A 233 -10.99 30.87 -11.59
C GLY A 233 -10.11 30.69 -10.36
N LEU A 234 -10.70 30.69 -9.16
CA LEU A 234 -10.00 30.43 -7.89
C LEU A 234 -9.80 28.93 -7.63
N LEU A 235 -10.48 28.08 -8.42
CA LEU A 235 -10.25 26.64 -8.54
C LEU A 235 -10.08 26.30 -10.03
N PRO A 236 -8.86 26.39 -10.58
CA PRO A 236 -8.66 26.06 -11.99
C PRO A 236 -9.04 24.60 -12.25
N GLY A 237 -10.02 24.38 -13.13
CA GLY A 237 -10.56 23.06 -13.47
C GLY A 237 -11.88 22.67 -12.80
N PHE A 238 -12.43 23.49 -11.90
CA PHE A 238 -13.68 23.19 -11.20
C PHE A 238 -14.88 23.93 -11.83
N SER A 239 -15.67 23.23 -12.65
CA SER A 239 -16.85 23.80 -13.30
C SER A 239 -18.01 24.03 -12.31
N PRO A 240 -18.84 25.08 -12.49
CA PRO A 240 -20.03 25.30 -11.65
C PRO A 240 -21.02 24.14 -11.64
N ALA A 241 -21.01 23.32 -12.69
CA ALA A 241 -21.82 22.10 -12.77
C ALA A 241 -21.35 21.01 -11.79
N ALA A 242 -20.03 20.88 -11.57
CA ALA A 242 -19.46 19.94 -10.60
C ALA A 242 -19.80 20.35 -9.15
N ALA A 243 -19.85 21.66 -8.88
CA ALA A 243 -20.24 22.18 -7.57
C ALA A 243 -21.73 21.98 -7.26
N ALA A 244 -22.61 21.97 -8.27
CA ALA A 244 -24.05 21.77 -8.08
C ALA A 244 -24.42 20.33 -7.67
N GLY A 245 -23.68 19.33 -8.15
CA GLY A 245 -23.88 17.92 -7.77
C GLY A 245 -23.54 17.64 -6.30
N ALA A 246 -22.47 18.25 -5.78
CA ALA A 246 -22.04 18.09 -4.39
C ALA A 246 -23.07 18.59 -3.35
N VAL A 247 -24.03 19.43 -3.75
CA VAL A 247 -25.07 19.99 -2.87
C VAL A 247 -26.17 18.97 -2.53
N THR A 248 -26.31 17.91 -3.33
CA THR A 248 -27.38 16.90 -3.12
C THR A 248 -26.99 15.75 -2.18
N GLY A 249 -25.74 15.71 -1.72
CA GLY A 249 -25.28 14.74 -0.71
C GLY A 249 -24.95 13.34 -1.23
N GLU A 250 -25.01 13.11 -2.53
CA GLU A 250 -24.53 11.88 -3.15
C GLU A 250 -23.01 11.98 -3.35
N LEU A 251 -22.23 11.27 -2.51
CA LEU A 251 -20.77 11.13 -2.61
C LEU A 251 -20.33 10.62 -4.01
N ASP A 252 -21.22 9.91 -4.70
CA ASP A 252 -21.05 9.43 -6.07
C ASP A 252 -20.88 10.58 -7.09
N ALA A 253 -21.48 11.75 -6.85
CA ALA A 253 -21.35 12.90 -7.75
C ALA A 253 -19.99 13.59 -7.63
N PHE A 254 -19.40 13.61 -6.42
CA PHE A 254 -18.05 14.11 -6.20
C PHE A 254 -17.00 13.16 -6.78
N GLU A 255 -17.18 11.85 -6.59
CA GLU A 255 -16.30 10.84 -7.22
C GLU A 255 -16.42 10.87 -8.75
N THR A 256 -17.62 11.02 -9.32
CA THR A 256 -17.82 11.15 -10.77
C THR A 256 -17.19 12.43 -11.32
N ALA A 257 -17.34 13.57 -10.64
CA ALA A 257 -16.72 14.82 -11.06
C ALA A 257 -15.18 14.78 -10.97
N LEU A 258 -14.64 14.08 -9.97
CA LEU A 258 -13.19 13.87 -9.84
C LEU A 258 -12.68 12.94 -10.95
N ILE A 259 -13.43 11.88 -11.29
CA ILE A 259 -13.10 10.95 -12.36
C ILE A 259 -13.16 11.64 -13.73
N ASP A 260 -14.19 12.45 -14.01
CA ASP A 260 -14.34 13.18 -15.27
C ASP A 260 -13.23 14.23 -15.47
N PHE A 261 -12.88 14.98 -14.41
CA PHE A 261 -11.74 15.90 -14.41
C PHE A 261 -10.43 15.17 -14.76
N LEU A 262 -10.23 13.98 -14.19
CA LEU A 262 -9.05 13.14 -14.42
C LEU A 262 -9.05 12.42 -15.78
N VAL A 263 -10.18 12.39 -16.50
CA VAL A 263 -10.35 11.86 -17.87
C VAL A 263 -10.16 12.96 -18.92
N GLU A 264 -10.58 14.20 -18.66
CA GLU A 264 -10.33 15.34 -19.56
C GLU A 264 -8.84 15.69 -19.67
N GLU A 265 -8.05 15.45 -18.62
CA GLU A 265 -6.59 15.64 -18.62
C GLU A 265 -5.82 14.63 -19.53
N ARG A 266 -6.51 13.64 -20.12
CA ARG A 266 -5.93 12.69 -21.11
C ARG A 266 -6.06 13.13 -22.57
N ARG A 267 -6.64 14.29 -22.88
CA ARG A 267 -6.77 14.80 -24.26
C ARG A 267 -5.76 15.87 -24.64
#